data_AF-A0A3S7WZB8-F1
#
_entry.id   AF-A0A3S7WZB8-F1
#
_cell.length_a   1.000
_cell.length_b   1.000
_cell.length_c   1.000
_cell.angle_alpha   90.00
_cell.angle_beta   90.00
_cell.angle_gamma   90.00
#
_symmetry.space_group_name_H-M   'P 1'
#
loop_
_entity.id
_entity.type
_entity.pdbx_description
1 polymer ?
#
loop_
_entity_poly.entity_id
_entity_poly.type
_entity_poly.pdbx_seq_one_letter_code
_entity_poly.pdbx_strand_id
1 'polypeptide(L)'
;MQSIIVNLLSDIFTVQRDTFLGRLMPWFAGGIVAFVAFPWVMMVLYGLYFGIFLRPKEQAAMSLSPLLTFLYFLTDEATPGFDQRLMRLFHPSLLEEEKDGGSVQRGLIRAMSRCLIDKFGKVANIPRDTVVLKREGNDVNCMALVDFEKVKQVRCQLSWKRRPGVVKRYREKTGRYPARSEKESFVLNGIGIAFPYTFQVTSFHIDPKKGDEFNILKYVRLVDFDDFGELFVRRLFEKPPRAAVSMMVQSLKEKYSSGEALATLQDSVQKVVDACGGLASSLGSLTVEQTSYKAVYAPVPEEAEPLPGEPQTENEDGRKAPAIDGVDMEYLVEGITRNVEAYLRLTFSGLKALVTRYELRLLPDELAQVVVDHDTGKSIIVG
;
A
#
# COMPACT_ATOMS: atom_id res chain seq x y z
N MET A 1 7.39 79.08 -69.98
CA MET A 1 6.24 78.23 -69.66
C MET A 1 6.64 77.04 -68.75
N GLN A 2 7.60 77.24 -67.83
CA GLN A 2 8.04 76.22 -66.85
C GLN A 2 7.92 76.71 -65.40
N SER A 3 7.69 78.01 -65.17
CA SER A 3 7.56 78.57 -63.82
C SER A 3 6.16 78.43 -63.20
N ILE A 4 5.14 78.18 -64.02
CA ILE A 4 3.75 78.08 -63.52
C ILE A 4 3.46 76.67 -62.95
N ILE A 5 4.10 75.63 -63.48
CA ILE A 5 3.90 74.24 -63.04
C ILE A 5 4.60 73.97 -61.70
N VAL A 6 5.73 74.62 -61.43
CA VAL A 6 6.48 74.44 -60.17
C VAL A 6 5.75 75.11 -59.00
N ASN A 7 5.10 76.26 -59.20
CA ASN A 7 4.33 76.92 -58.14
C ASN A 7 2.99 76.21 -57.83
N LEU A 8 2.37 75.55 -58.82
CA LEU A 8 1.14 74.77 -58.60
C LEU A 8 1.40 73.47 -57.83
N LEU A 9 2.57 72.84 -58.03
CA LEU A 9 2.96 71.66 -57.26
C LEU A 9 3.39 72.00 -55.83
N SER A 10 4.04 73.14 -55.59
CA SER A 10 4.38 73.55 -54.23
C SER A 10 3.16 73.90 -53.38
N ASP A 11 2.11 74.49 -53.96
CA ASP A 11 0.89 74.84 -53.24
C ASP A 11 -0.01 73.63 -52.90
N ILE A 12 0.02 72.57 -53.71
CA ILE A 12 -0.72 71.32 -53.41
C ILE A 12 -0.08 70.58 -52.23
N PHE A 13 1.26 70.57 -52.14
CA PHE A 13 1.99 69.91 -51.05
C PHE A 13 2.01 70.70 -49.74
N THR A 14 1.84 72.02 -49.77
CA THR A 14 1.73 72.85 -48.55
C THR A 14 0.30 72.85 -47.99
N VAL A 15 -0.73 72.91 -48.82
CA VAL A 15 -2.14 72.91 -48.37
C VAL A 15 -2.56 71.58 -47.71
N GLN A 16 -1.94 70.46 -48.09
CA GLN A 16 -2.23 69.16 -47.47
C GLN A 16 -1.60 68.98 -46.08
N ARG A 17 -0.68 69.86 -45.67
CA ARG A 17 0.00 69.82 -44.36
C ARG A 17 -0.74 70.60 -43.26
N ASP A 18 -1.60 71.54 -43.64
CA ASP A 18 -2.34 72.42 -42.71
C ASP A 18 -3.82 72.05 -42.50
N THR A 19 -4.29 70.95 -43.11
CA THR A 19 -5.58 70.38 -42.74
C THR A 19 -5.45 69.51 -41.49
N PHE A 20 -6.43 69.60 -40.59
CA PHE A 20 -6.49 68.89 -39.30
C PHE A 20 -6.19 67.37 -39.43
N LEU A 21 -6.47 66.77 -40.59
CA LEU A 21 -6.16 65.39 -40.95
C LEU A 21 -4.66 65.08 -41.13
N GLY A 22 -3.84 66.02 -41.61
CA GLY A 22 -2.40 65.82 -41.81
C GLY A 22 -1.61 65.71 -40.51
N ARG A 23 -2.05 66.41 -39.45
CA ARG A 23 -1.46 66.31 -38.09
C ARG A 23 -1.92 65.05 -37.34
N LEU A 24 -3.11 64.54 -37.64
CA LEU A 24 -3.67 63.33 -37.01
C LEU A 24 -3.22 62.04 -37.69
N MET A 25 -2.79 62.08 -38.96
CA MET A 25 -2.35 60.89 -39.70
C MET A 25 -1.25 60.06 -39.01
N PRO A 26 -0.17 60.63 -38.44
CA PRO A 26 0.82 59.84 -37.70
C PRO A 26 0.27 59.26 -36.39
N TRP A 27 -0.74 59.90 -35.78
CA TRP A 27 -1.44 59.37 -34.60
C TRP A 27 -2.38 58.22 -34.95
N PHE A 28 -3.11 58.31 -36.07
CA PHE A 28 -3.93 57.21 -36.57
C PHE A 28 -3.08 56.03 -37.08
N ALA A 29 -2.00 56.29 -37.81
CA ALA A 29 -1.07 55.25 -38.24
C ALA A 29 -0.39 54.58 -37.04
N GLY A 30 0.06 55.36 -36.05
CA GLY A 30 0.60 54.85 -34.79
C GLY A 30 -0.43 54.06 -33.98
N GLY A 31 -1.69 54.52 -33.95
CA GLY A 31 -2.80 53.84 -33.28
C GLY A 31 -3.19 52.52 -33.94
N ILE A 32 -3.21 52.45 -35.27
CA ILE A 32 -3.50 51.22 -36.03
C ILE A 32 -2.35 50.21 -35.85
N VAL A 33 -1.09 50.64 -35.94
CA VAL A 33 0.06 49.77 -35.68
C VAL A 33 0.04 49.27 -34.24
N ALA A 34 -0.27 50.12 -33.27
CA ALA A 34 -0.44 49.70 -31.88
C ALA A 34 -1.60 48.71 -31.71
N PHE A 35 -2.76 48.96 -32.33
CA PHE A 35 -3.93 48.08 -32.20
C PHE A 35 -3.73 46.71 -32.87
N VAL A 36 -2.97 46.65 -33.96
CA VAL A 36 -2.65 45.39 -34.64
C VAL A 36 -1.50 44.67 -33.93
N ALA A 37 -0.45 45.38 -33.50
CA ALA A 37 0.70 44.76 -32.85
C ALA A 37 0.45 44.37 -31.38
N PHE A 38 -0.39 45.11 -30.66
CA PHE A 38 -0.63 44.90 -29.23
C PHE A 38 -1.20 43.50 -28.92
N PRO A 39 -2.18 42.94 -29.66
CA PRO A 39 -2.62 41.57 -29.48
C PRO A 39 -1.50 40.54 -29.64
N TRP A 40 -0.60 40.72 -30.61
CA TRP A 40 0.54 39.82 -30.82
C TRP A 40 1.57 39.95 -29.69
N VAL A 41 1.86 41.17 -29.25
CA VAL A 41 2.75 41.43 -28.12
C VAL A 41 2.16 40.83 -26.83
N MET A 42 0.85 40.99 -26.59
CA MET A 42 0.16 40.38 -25.46
C MET A 42 0.13 38.85 -25.57
N MET A 43 -0.03 38.28 -26.77
CA MET A 43 0.02 36.83 -26.97
C MET A 43 1.42 36.27 -26.74
N VAL A 44 2.48 36.97 -27.18
CA VAL A 44 3.88 36.61 -26.92
C VAL A 44 4.21 36.75 -25.44
N LEU A 45 3.79 37.84 -24.78
CA LEU A 45 3.92 38.02 -23.34
C LEU A 45 3.15 36.97 -22.56
N TYR A 46 1.95 36.59 -23.00
CA TYR A 46 1.17 35.52 -22.39
C TYR A 46 1.84 34.15 -22.60
N GLY A 47 2.39 33.88 -23.79
CA GLY A 47 3.17 32.67 -24.07
C GLY A 47 4.46 32.59 -23.25
N LEU A 48 5.18 33.70 -23.10
CA LEU A 48 6.34 33.83 -22.21
C LEU A 48 5.94 33.67 -20.74
N TYR A 49 4.85 34.29 -20.32
CA TYR A 49 4.31 34.16 -18.97
C TYR A 49 3.93 32.71 -18.68
N PHE A 50 3.26 32.04 -19.63
CA PHE A 50 2.88 30.64 -19.49
C PHE A 50 4.11 29.72 -19.50
N GLY A 51 5.07 29.98 -20.38
CA GLY A 51 6.31 29.20 -20.48
C GLY A 51 7.25 29.35 -19.28
N ILE A 52 7.31 30.54 -18.67
CA ILE A 52 8.20 30.85 -17.54
C ILE A 52 7.53 30.57 -16.20
N PHE A 53 6.25 30.93 -16.03
CA PHE A 53 5.56 30.88 -14.74
C PHE A 53 4.59 29.71 -14.59
N LEU A 54 3.97 29.21 -15.68
CA LEU A 54 3.01 28.09 -15.63
C LEU A 54 3.59 26.72 -16.01
N ARG A 55 4.82 26.64 -16.55
CA ARG A 55 5.47 25.32 -16.67
C ARG A 55 5.61 24.70 -15.28
N PRO A 56 5.21 23.43 -15.10
CA PRO A 56 5.48 22.72 -13.85
C PRO A 56 6.99 22.75 -13.64
N LYS A 57 7.44 23.53 -12.64
CA LYS A 57 8.86 23.62 -12.31
C LYS A 57 9.34 22.22 -12.00
N GLU A 58 10.37 21.76 -12.72
CA GLU A 58 11.01 20.47 -12.46
C GLU A 58 11.33 20.36 -10.97
N GLN A 59 10.78 19.34 -10.32
CA GLN A 59 10.98 19.17 -8.89
C GLN A 59 12.43 18.78 -8.61
N ALA A 60 13.01 19.36 -7.56
CA ALA A 60 14.37 19.04 -7.15
C ALA A 60 14.48 17.54 -6.83
N ALA A 61 15.50 16.87 -7.36
CA ALA A 61 15.70 15.42 -7.21
C ALA A 61 15.66 14.97 -5.74
N MET A 62 16.26 15.76 -4.85
CA MET A 62 16.29 15.48 -3.40
C MET A 62 14.87 15.46 -2.78
N SER A 63 13.92 16.24 -3.31
CA SER A 63 12.56 16.29 -2.78
C SER A 63 11.71 15.05 -3.10
N LEU A 64 12.11 14.30 -4.12
CA LEU A 64 11.50 13.04 -4.55
C LEU A 64 12.12 11.80 -3.90
N SER A 65 13.21 11.97 -3.15
CA SER A 65 13.92 10.85 -2.52
C SER A 65 13.03 9.96 -1.63
N PRO A 66 12.09 10.47 -0.81
CA PRO A 66 11.21 9.60 -0.01
C PRO A 66 10.25 8.77 -0.86
N LEU A 67 9.75 9.33 -1.97
CA LEU A 67 8.89 8.64 -2.92
C LEU A 67 9.64 7.49 -3.59
N LEU A 68 10.85 7.76 -4.10
CA LEU A 68 11.68 6.73 -4.70
C LEU A 68 12.02 5.65 -3.67
N THR A 69 12.44 6.01 -2.46
CA THR A 69 12.75 5.05 -1.40
C THR A 69 11.58 4.12 -1.13
N PHE A 70 10.38 4.67 -0.96
CA PHE A 70 9.20 3.86 -0.67
C PHE A 70 8.85 2.91 -1.82
N LEU A 71 8.78 3.41 -3.06
CA LEU A 71 8.43 2.58 -4.21
C LEU A 71 9.51 1.55 -4.55
N TYR A 72 10.79 1.92 -4.39
CA TYR A 72 11.92 1.01 -4.55
C TYR A 72 11.81 -0.17 -3.60
N PHE A 73 11.55 0.09 -2.31
CA PHE A 73 11.31 -0.99 -1.38
C PHE A 73 10.02 -1.72 -1.73
N LEU A 74 8.88 -1.05 -1.95
CA LEU A 74 7.61 -1.72 -2.27
C LEU A 74 7.69 -2.70 -3.46
N THR A 75 8.57 -2.44 -4.44
CA THR A 75 8.78 -3.25 -5.63
C THR A 75 10.06 -4.13 -5.58
N ASP A 76 10.78 -4.17 -4.46
CA ASP A 76 11.85 -5.15 -4.24
C ASP A 76 11.25 -6.53 -3.95
N GLU A 77 12.00 -7.60 -4.22
CA GLU A 77 11.47 -8.96 -4.07
C GLU A 77 10.96 -9.23 -2.64
N ALA A 78 9.72 -9.70 -2.54
CA ALA A 78 9.02 -9.94 -1.27
C ALA A 78 9.52 -11.21 -0.55
N THR A 79 10.80 -11.24 -0.20
CA THR A 79 11.45 -12.29 0.59
C THR A 79 11.17 -12.14 2.10
N PRO A 80 11.34 -13.20 2.93
CA PRO A 80 11.28 -13.07 4.38
C PRO A 80 12.26 -11.98 4.89
N GLY A 81 11.80 -11.06 5.74
CA GLY A 81 12.59 -9.92 6.25
C GLY A 81 12.52 -8.63 5.42
N PHE A 82 11.94 -8.69 4.21
CA PHE A 82 11.61 -7.53 3.37
C PHE A 82 10.69 -6.53 4.09
N ASP A 83 9.63 -7.09 4.66
CA ASP A 83 8.59 -6.42 5.43
C ASP A 83 9.16 -5.58 6.57
N GLN A 84 10.22 -6.01 7.26
CA GLN A 84 10.81 -5.22 8.35
C GLN A 84 11.31 -3.85 7.89
N ARG A 85 11.88 -3.76 6.67
CA ARG A 85 12.40 -2.50 6.13
C ARG A 85 11.26 -1.58 5.72
N LEU A 86 10.27 -2.13 5.02
CA LEU A 86 9.08 -1.39 4.60
C LEU A 86 8.26 -0.92 5.80
N MET A 87 8.10 -1.77 6.82
CA MET A 87 7.37 -1.45 8.06
C MET A 87 8.02 -0.31 8.84
N ARG A 88 9.35 -0.19 8.83
CA ARG A 88 10.06 0.93 9.47
C ARG A 88 9.80 2.28 8.80
N LEU A 89 9.35 2.28 7.55
CA LEU A 89 9.01 3.52 6.85
C LEU A 89 7.63 4.04 7.25
N PHE A 90 6.71 3.19 7.69
CA PHE A 90 5.38 3.63 8.09
C PHE A 90 5.41 4.40 9.42
N HIS A 91 4.50 5.37 9.56
CA HIS A 91 4.29 6.08 10.81
C HIS A 91 3.75 5.11 11.89
N PRO A 92 4.24 5.13 13.15
CA PRO A 92 3.83 4.19 14.20
C PRO A 92 2.33 4.14 14.43
N SER A 93 1.63 5.27 14.31
CA SER A 93 0.17 5.33 14.45
C SER A 93 -0.60 4.49 13.41
N LEU A 94 0.02 4.12 12.29
CA LEU A 94 -0.57 3.19 11.32
C LEU A 94 -0.39 1.73 11.73
N LEU A 95 0.54 1.46 12.66
CA LEU A 95 0.95 0.13 13.10
C LEU A 95 0.48 -0.23 14.51
N GLU A 96 -0.01 0.75 15.28
CA GLU A 96 -0.47 0.60 16.66
C GLU A 96 -1.71 -0.31 16.75
N GLU A 97 -1.65 -1.31 17.65
CA GLU A 97 -2.71 -2.31 17.86
C GLU A 97 -3.96 -1.74 18.57
N GLU A 98 -3.83 -0.62 19.27
CA GLU A 98 -4.76 -0.23 20.34
C GLU A 98 -6.04 0.52 19.92
N LYS A 99 -6.17 1.00 18.68
CA LYS A 99 -7.36 1.78 18.28
C LYS A 99 -8.35 1.05 17.39
N ASP A 100 -7.89 0.11 16.56
CA ASP A 100 -8.78 -0.64 15.66
C ASP A 100 -8.48 -2.15 15.63
N GLY A 101 -7.86 -2.68 16.70
CA GLY A 101 -7.65 -4.11 16.93
C GLY A 101 -7.17 -4.90 15.71
N GLY A 102 -6.16 -4.39 15.03
CA GLY A 102 -5.54 -5.09 13.91
C GLY A 102 -4.27 -4.38 13.53
N SER A 103 -3.14 -4.91 14.02
CA SER A 103 -1.84 -4.59 13.46
C SER A 103 -1.87 -4.84 11.95
N VAL A 104 -1.21 -3.97 11.19
CA VAL A 104 -1.01 -4.17 9.76
C VAL A 104 -0.30 -5.50 9.55
N GLN A 105 -0.94 -6.42 8.85
CA GLN A 105 -0.40 -7.77 8.70
C GLN A 105 0.69 -7.80 7.65
N ARG A 106 1.86 -8.28 8.07
CA ARG A 106 3.06 -8.37 7.23
C ARG A 106 2.82 -9.24 6.00
N GLY A 107 2.07 -10.33 6.16
CA GLY A 107 1.70 -11.20 5.04
C GLY A 107 0.88 -10.51 3.95
N LEU A 108 -0.04 -9.61 4.32
CA LEU A 108 -0.81 -8.82 3.35
C LEU A 108 0.08 -7.77 2.64
N ILE A 109 1.05 -7.19 3.33
CA ILE A 109 2.03 -6.29 2.69
C ILE A 109 2.89 -7.06 1.68
N ARG A 110 3.35 -8.27 2.03
CA ARG A 110 4.11 -9.14 1.11
C ARG A 110 3.27 -9.52 -0.10
N ALA A 111 1.99 -9.89 0.10
CA ALA A 111 1.06 -10.17 -0.99
C ALA A 111 0.85 -8.95 -1.92
N MET A 112 0.68 -7.76 -1.34
CA MET A 112 0.55 -6.51 -2.10
C MET A 112 1.83 -6.23 -2.93
N SER A 113 3.02 -6.39 -2.33
CA SER A 113 4.28 -6.22 -3.04
C SER A 113 4.41 -7.20 -4.22
N ARG A 114 4.08 -8.49 -4.02
CA ARG A 114 4.04 -9.48 -5.12
C ARG A 114 3.06 -9.09 -6.23
N CYS A 115 1.87 -8.62 -5.86
CA CYS A 115 0.87 -8.14 -6.80
C CYS A 115 1.39 -6.98 -7.65
N LEU A 116 2.05 -6.00 -7.02
CA LEU A 116 2.62 -4.84 -7.70
C LEU A 116 3.80 -5.24 -8.60
N ILE A 117 4.68 -6.14 -8.16
CA ILE A 117 5.80 -6.64 -8.97
C ILE A 117 5.28 -7.42 -10.19
N ASP A 118 4.23 -8.22 -10.02
CA ASP A 118 3.65 -8.97 -11.12
C ASP A 118 2.96 -8.05 -12.14
N LYS A 119 2.17 -7.07 -11.67
CA LYS A 119 1.43 -6.16 -12.55
C LYS A 119 2.29 -5.06 -13.17
N PHE A 120 3.22 -4.47 -12.42
CA PHE A 120 3.97 -3.28 -12.83
C PHE A 120 5.47 -3.53 -13.00
N GLY A 121 6.06 -4.45 -12.26
CA GLY A 121 7.51 -4.64 -12.20
C GLY A 121 8.20 -3.60 -11.32
N LYS A 122 9.53 -3.46 -11.44
CA LYS A 122 10.29 -2.49 -10.65
C LYS A 122 10.10 -1.06 -11.18
N VAL A 123 10.41 -0.09 -10.33
CA VAL A 123 10.40 1.33 -10.72
C VAL A 123 11.51 1.59 -11.73
N ALA A 124 11.15 2.05 -12.93
CA ALA A 124 12.07 2.32 -14.02
C ALA A 124 12.39 3.81 -14.16
N ASN A 125 11.41 4.69 -13.95
CA ASN A 125 11.60 6.14 -14.05
C ASN A 125 10.54 6.92 -13.26
N ILE A 126 10.93 8.07 -12.72
CA ILE A 126 10.01 9.06 -12.12
C ILE A 126 10.25 10.40 -12.84
N PRO A 127 9.44 10.74 -13.86
CA PRO A 127 9.51 12.03 -14.54
C PRO A 127 9.27 13.17 -13.56
N ARG A 128 10.20 14.12 -13.49
CA ARG A 128 10.20 15.22 -12.48
C ARG A 128 9.24 16.37 -12.81
N ASP A 129 8.81 16.43 -14.05
CA ASP A 129 7.87 17.38 -14.64
C ASP A 129 6.40 17.01 -14.36
N THR A 130 6.13 15.74 -14.08
CA THR A 130 4.77 15.23 -13.77
C THR A 130 4.51 15.07 -12.27
N VAL A 131 5.25 15.78 -11.43
CA VAL A 131 5.19 15.65 -9.97
C VAL A 131 4.53 16.89 -9.36
N VAL A 132 3.49 16.64 -8.57
CA VAL A 132 2.85 17.65 -7.73
C VAL A 132 3.20 17.38 -6.27
N LEU A 133 3.92 18.31 -5.65
CA LEU A 133 4.29 18.26 -4.23
C LEU A 133 3.56 19.37 -3.48
N LYS A 134 2.68 18.99 -2.54
CA LYS A 134 2.08 19.91 -1.56
C LYS A 134 2.77 19.73 -0.22
N ARG A 135 3.20 20.83 0.40
CA ARG A 135 3.88 20.82 1.71
C ARG A 135 3.08 21.66 2.69
N GLU A 136 2.79 21.08 3.85
CA GLU A 136 2.06 21.73 4.94
C GLU A 136 2.79 21.42 6.26
N GLY A 137 3.60 22.38 6.72
CA GLY A 137 4.49 22.16 7.85
C GLY A 137 5.47 21.01 7.63
N ASN A 138 5.36 19.95 8.45
CA ASN A 138 6.18 18.75 8.34
C ASN A 138 5.59 17.69 7.41
N ASP A 139 4.33 17.84 7.01
CA ASP A 139 3.62 16.89 6.18
C ASP A 139 3.80 17.25 4.70
N VAL A 140 4.06 16.21 3.90
CA VAL A 140 4.31 16.34 2.47
C VAL A 140 3.43 15.34 1.76
N ASN A 141 2.62 15.83 0.83
CA ASN A 141 1.81 15.03 -0.06
C ASN A 141 2.42 15.13 -1.46
N CYS A 142 2.71 13.98 -2.05
CA CYS A 142 3.27 13.87 -3.39
C CYS A 142 2.31 13.08 -4.27
N MET A 143 2.03 13.61 -5.45
CA MET A 143 1.37 12.89 -6.52
C MET A 143 2.31 12.91 -7.73
N ALA A 144 2.65 11.74 -8.24
CA ALA A 144 3.56 11.57 -9.35
C ALA A 144 3.01 10.55 -10.34
N LEU A 145 3.25 10.79 -11.63
CA LEU A 145 3.18 9.71 -12.62
C LEU A 145 4.52 8.97 -12.59
N VAL A 146 4.47 7.66 -12.37
CA VAL A 146 5.67 6.82 -12.24
C VAL A 146 5.66 5.79 -13.36
N ASP A 147 6.82 5.62 -13.98
CA ASP A 147 7.05 4.56 -14.95
C ASP A 147 7.66 3.36 -14.25
N PHE A 148 6.97 2.24 -14.33
CA PHE A 148 7.45 0.93 -13.95
C PHE A 148 7.90 0.16 -15.20
N GLU A 149 8.62 -0.94 -15.02
CA GLU A 149 9.14 -1.78 -16.11
C GLU A 149 8.07 -2.25 -17.09
N LYS A 150 6.93 -2.74 -16.58
CA LYS A 150 5.83 -3.29 -17.38
C LYS A 150 4.82 -2.21 -17.77
N VAL A 151 4.72 -1.14 -16.99
CA VAL A 151 3.66 -0.14 -17.12
C VAL A 151 4.18 1.27 -16.92
N LYS A 152 3.87 2.17 -17.87
CA LYS A 152 4.23 3.58 -17.84
C LYS A 152 3.10 4.46 -17.31
N GLN A 153 3.46 5.63 -16.77
CA GLN A 153 2.55 6.69 -16.31
C GLN A 153 1.49 6.24 -15.29
N VAL A 154 1.87 5.42 -14.31
CA VAL A 154 0.98 5.02 -13.22
C VAL A 154 0.91 6.15 -12.19
N ARG A 155 -0.30 6.57 -11.84
CA ARG A 155 -0.50 7.62 -10.83
C ARG A 155 -0.27 7.04 -9.43
N CYS A 156 0.82 7.50 -8.81
CA CYS A 156 1.21 7.15 -7.46
C CYS A 156 1.04 8.37 -6.55
N GLN A 157 0.40 8.17 -5.41
CA GLN A 157 0.24 9.18 -4.36
C GLN A 157 0.92 8.68 -3.10
N LEU A 158 1.76 9.51 -2.51
CA LEU A 158 2.46 9.20 -1.27
C LEU A 158 2.44 10.41 -0.35
N SER A 159 2.02 10.20 0.88
CA SER A 159 2.11 11.19 1.95
C SER A 159 3.12 10.75 2.98
N TRP A 160 3.95 11.70 3.44
CA TRP A 160 4.93 11.44 4.49
C TRP A 160 5.17 12.65 5.38
N LYS A 161 5.60 12.38 6.60
CA LYS A 161 6.05 13.36 7.59
C LYS A 161 7.57 13.42 7.61
N ARG A 162 8.14 14.62 7.53
CA ARG A 162 9.59 14.85 7.61
C ARG A 162 10.10 14.70 9.04
N ARG A 163 11.28 14.08 9.19
CA ARG A 163 12.01 13.93 10.46
C ARG A 163 13.45 14.47 10.34
N PRO A 164 13.63 15.80 10.20
CA PRO A 164 14.94 16.40 9.98
C PRO A 164 15.90 16.22 11.19
N GLY A 165 15.37 16.07 12.40
CA GLY A 165 16.15 16.00 13.63
C GLY A 165 16.97 14.72 13.83
N VAL A 166 16.64 13.62 13.15
CA VAL A 166 17.26 12.30 13.43
C VAL A 166 18.70 12.24 12.91
N VAL A 167 18.93 12.70 11.67
CA VAL A 167 20.28 12.72 11.07
C VAL A 167 21.18 13.72 11.79
N LYS A 168 20.63 14.87 12.21
CA LYS A 168 21.36 15.87 12.99
C LYS A 168 21.82 15.30 14.33
N ARG A 169 20.92 14.66 15.09
CA ARG A 169 21.24 14.00 16.37
C ARG A 169 22.24 12.85 16.21
N TYR A 170 22.13 12.06 15.15
CA TYR A 170 23.08 10.98 14.87
C TYR A 170 24.48 11.53 14.60
N ARG A 171 24.59 12.59 13.78
CA ARG A 171 25.85 13.26 13.47
C ARG A 171 26.46 13.92 14.70
N GLU A 172 25.64 14.58 15.53
CA GLU A 172 26.07 15.16 16.81
C GLU A 172 26.61 14.09 17.77
N LYS A 173 25.99 12.89 17.78
CA LYS A 173 26.38 11.79 18.68
C LYS A 173 27.60 10.99 18.21
N THR A 174 27.77 10.79 16.90
CA THR A 174 28.76 9.85 16.34
C THR A 174 29.84 10.51 15.50
N GLY A 175 29.71 11.80 15.19
CA GLY A 175 30.62 12.54 14.29
C GLY A 175 30.55 12.10 12.83
N ARG A 176 29.74 11.08 12.50
CA ARG A 176 29.63 10.47 11.17
C ARG A 176 28.19 10.53 10.67
N TYR A 177 28.01 10.45 9.35
CA TYR A 177 26.69 10.15 8.79
C TYR A 177 26.39 8.66 8.98
N PRO A 178 25.11 8.27 9.15
CA PRO A 178 24.76 6.87 9.23
C PRO A 178 25.24 6.15 7.96
N ALA A 179 25.91 5.02 8.14
CA ALA A 179 26.43 4.22 7.03
C ALA A 179 25.28 3.81 6.12
N ARG A 180 25.42 4.05 4.80
CA ARG A 180 24.48 3.54 3.80
C ARG A 180 24.83 2.09 3.52
N SER A 181 23.85 1.20 3.58
CA SER A 181 24.03 -0.13 2.98
C SER A 181 24.18 0.00 1.46
N GLU A 182 24.80 -0.98 0.80
CA GLU A 182 24.97 -0.97 -0.66
C GLU A 182 23.64 -0.77 -1.41
N LYS A 183 22.55 -1.36 -0.92
CA LYS A 183 21.18 -1.17 -1.44
C LYS A 183 20.63 0.25 -1.24
N GLU A 184 21.14 1.02 -0.27
CA GLU A 184 20.74 2.42 0.01
C GLU A 184 21.57 3.45 -0.76
N SER A 185 22.49 3.00 -1.62
CA SER A 185 23.27 3.85 -2.53
C SER A 185 22.63 4.03 -3.90
N PHE A 186 21.50 3.38 -4.16
CA PHE A 186 20.79 3.43 -5.44
C PHE A 186 20.35 4.86 -5.80
N VAL A 187 20.57 5.22 -7.07
CA VAL A 187 20.19 6.50 -7.66
C VAL A 187 19.44 6.25 -8.95
N LEU A 188 18.23 6.78 -9.05
CA LEU A 188 17.40 6.73 -10.26
C LEU A 188 17.25 8.13 -10.83
N ASN A 189 17.77 8.36 -12.04
CA ASN A 189 17.68 9.66 -12.73
C ASN A 189 18.05 10.84 -11.82
N GLY A 190 19.15 10.73 -11.07
CA GLY A 190 19.65 11.73 -10.12
C GLY A 190 18.88 11.85 -8.79
N ILE A 191 17.82 11.06 -8.59
CA ILE A 191 17.11 10.92 -7.30
C ILE A 191 17.78 9.79 -6.52
N GLY A 192 18.43 10.10 -5.41
CA GLY A 192 19.00 9.09 -4.52
C GLY A 192 17.98 8.59 -3.49
N ILE A 193 18.17 7.36 -2.99
CA ILE A 193 17.42 6.84 -1.85
C ILE A 193 17.62 7.76 -0.63
N ALA A 194 16.51 8.20 -0.04
CA ALA A 194 16.49 8.86 1.25
C ALA A 194 16.81 7.87 2.37
N PHE A 195 17.54 8.35 3.39
CA PHE A 195 17.75 7.56 4.61
C PHE A 195 16.40 7.22 5.26
N PRO A 196 16.09 5.93 5.55
CA PRO A 196 14.80 5.51 6.08
C PRO A 196 14.31 6.28 7.32
N TYR A 197 15.23 6.84 8.12
CA TYR A 197 14.91 7.55 9.35
C TYR A 197 14.61 9.05 9.18
N THR A 198 14.70 9.60 7.96
CA THR A 198 14.46 11.04 7.70
C THR A 198 13.01 11.36 7.36
N PHE A 199 12.18 10.34 7.17
CA PHE A 199 10.76 10.50 6.85
C PHE A 199 9.95 9.33 7.40
N GLN A 200 8.63 9.52 7.46
CA GLN A 200 7.69 8.44 7.75
C GLN A 200 6.47 8.55 6.85
N VAL A 201 6.12 7.47 6.19
CA VAL A 201 4.95 7.36 5.32
C VAL A 201 3.69 7.33 6.17
N THR A 202 2.76 8.21 5.84
CA THR A 202 1.46 8.36 6.50
C THR A 202 0.31 7.84 5.65
N SER A 203 0.44 7.85 4.33
CA SER A 203 -0.48 7.16 3.42
C SER A 203 0.19 6.92 2.07
N PHE A 204 -0.28 5.92 1.34
CA PHE A 204 0.10 5.68 -0.05
C PHE A 204 -1.09 5.17 -0.83
N HIS A 205 -1.14 5.48 -2.12
CA HIS A 205 -2.16 5.02 -3.04
C HIS A 205 -1.56 4.88 -4.44
N ILE A 206 -1.90 3.79 -5.13
CA ILE A 206 -1.48 3.55 -6.51
C ILE A 206 -2.75 3.28 -7.30
N ASP A 207 -3.05 4.17 -8.24
CA ASP A 207 -4.24 4.05 -9.06
C ASP A 207 -4.06 2.89 -10.06
N PRO A 208 -4.95 1.88 -10.06
CA PRO A 208 -4.97 0.88 -11.13
C PRO A 208 -5.25 1.54 -12.48
N LYS A 209 -4.78 0.92 -13.55
CA LYS A 209 -5.26 1.26 -14.90
C LYS A 209 -6.76 0.99 -14.97
N LYS A 210 -7.49 1.81 -15.72
CA LYS A 210 -8.94 1.62 -15.94
C LYS A 210 -9.19 0.21 -16.45
N GLY A 211 -9.97 -0.58 -15.71
CA GLY A 211 -10.32 -1.96 -16.03
C GLY A 211 -9.42 -3.05 -15.42
N ASP A 212 -8.32 -2.69 -14.75
CA ASP A 212 -7.49 -3.63 -13.98
C ASP A 212 -7.94 -3.64 -12.51
N GLU A 213 -8.32 -4.81 -11.99
CA GLU A 213 -8.57 -5.00 -10.56
C GLU A 213 -7.32 -5.50 -9.84
N PHE A 214 -6.90 -4.79 -8.79
CA PHE A 214 -5.86 -5.27 -7.88
C PHE A 214 -6.43 -6.32 -6.93
N ASN A 215 -6.48 -7.57 -7.39
CA ASN A 215 -6.79 -8.69 -6.50
C ASN A 215 -5.53 -9.13 -5.73
N ILE A 216 -5.25 -8.45 -4.61
CA ILE A 216 -4.13 -8.78 -3.70
C ILE A 216 -4.27 -10.20 -3.14
N LEU A 217 -5.49 -10.68 -2.94
CA LEU A 217 -5.78 -11.98 -2.34
C LEU A 217 -5.26 -13.15 -3.21
N LYS A 218 -5.10 -12.96 -4.53
CA LYS A 218 -4.45 -13.95 -5.41
C LYS A 218 -2.97 -14.19 -5.06
N TYR A 219 -2.30 -13.23 -4.42
CA TYR A 219 -0.87 -13.27 -4.12
C TYR A 219 -0.56 -13.60 -2.66
N VAL A 220 -1.59 -13.93 -1.89
CA VAL A 220 -1.47 -14.41 -0.51
C VAL A 220 -0.78 -15.78 -0.51
N ARG A 221 0.28 -15.90 0.29
CA ARG A 221 0.88 -17.20 0.63
C ARG A 221 0.51 -17.54 2.06
N LEU A 222 0.07 -18.77 2.28
CA LEU A 222 -0.48 -19.21 3.56
C LEU A 222 0.56 -19.15 4.69
N VAL A 223 1.82 -19.50 4.37
CA VAL A 223 2.97 -19.42 5.29
C VAL A 223 3.24 -18.00 5.81
N ASP A 224 2.80 -16.95 5.10
CA ASP A 224 3.02 -15.57 5.57
C ASP A 224 2.13 -15.19 6.79
N PHE A 225 1.19 -16.05 7.18
CA PHE A 225 0.24 -15.81 8.27
C PHE A 225 0.48 -16.68 9.49
N ASP A 226 1.53 -17.52 9.49
CA ASP A 226 1.83 -18.44 10.58
C ASP A 226 2.09 -17.70 11.90
N ASP A 227 2.97 -16.68 11.88
CA ASP A 227 3.22 -15.80 13.03
C ASP A 227 1.93 -15.23 13.66
N PHE A 228 0.91 -14.95 12.83
CA PHE A 228 -0.38 -14.42 13.30
C PHE A 228 -1.22 -15.49 13.98
N GLY A 229 -1.33 -16.68 13.37
CA GLY A 229 -2.07 -17.79 13.94
C GLY A 229 -1.44 -18.27 15.24
N GLU A 230 -0.13 -18.46 15.28
CA GLU A 230 0.64 -18.81 16.48
C GLU A 230 0.39 -17.80 17.63
N LEU A 231 0.47 -16.50 17.32
CA LEU A 231 0.21 -15.44 18.28
C LEU A 231 -1.22 -15.48 18.82
N PHE A 232 -2.21 -15.73 17.96
CA PHE A 232 -3.60 -15.86 18.38
C PHE A 232 -3.79 -17.05 19.33
N VAL A 233 -3.27 -18.23 18.97
CA VAL A 233 -3.36 -19.43 19.81
C VAL A 233 -2.74 -19.18 21.18
N ARG A 234 -1.53 -18.61 21.23
CA ARG A 234 -0.88 -18.26 22.51
C ARG A 234 -1.74 -17.31 23.35
N ARG A 235 -2.26 -16.25 22.73
CA ARG A 235 -3.12 -15.26 23.41
C ARG A 235 -4.45 -15.84 23.88
N LEU A 236 -4.93 -16.92 23.27
CA LEU A 236 -6.17 -17.60 23.66
C LEU A 236 -6.04 -18.29 25.02
N PHE A 237 -4.83 -18.74 25.38
CA PHE A 237 -4.54 -19.35 26.68
C PHE A 237 -4.18 -18.32 27.77
N GLU A 238 -4.08 -17.03 27.45
CA GLU A 238 -3.90 -15.97 28.44
C GLU A 238 -5.12 -15.85 29.36
N LYS A 239 -4.87 -15.49 30.63
CA LYS A 239 -5.92 -15.32 31.66
C LYS A 239 -6.00 -13.85 32.08
N PRO A 240 -7.00 -13.07 31.63
CA PRO A 240 -8.04 -13.38 30.64
C PRO A 240 -7.59 -13.22 29.16
N PRO A 241 -8.25 -13.86 28.18
CA PRO A 241 -7.83 -13.89 26.76
C PRO A 241 -8.20 -12.62 25.98
N ARG A 242 -7.97 -11.43 26.56
CA ARG A 242 -8.36 -10.14 25.97
C ARG A 242 -7.64 -9.85 24.66
N ALA A 243 -6.35 -10.20 24.59
CA ALA A 243 -5.54 -9.96 23.41
C ALA A 243 -5.91 -10.87 22.23
N ALA A 244 -6.47 -12.06 22.48
CA ALA A 244 -7.03 -12.90 21.43
C ALA A 244 -8.34 -12.33 20.89
N VAL A 245 -9.23 -11.86 21.78
CA VAL A 245 -10.51 -11.23 21.39
C VAL A 245 -10.26 -10.02 20.48
N SER A 246 -9.24 -9.19 20.77
CA SER A 246 -8.92 -8.03 19.94
C SER A 246 -8.48 -8.38 18.51
N MET A 247 -8.12 -9.63 18.22
CA MET A 247 -7.74 -10.14 16.90
C MET A 247 -8.91 -10.78 16.12
N MET A 248 -10.08 -10.93 16.75
CA MET A 248 -11.26 -11.54 16.12
C MET A 248 -12.00 -10.54 15.21
N VAL A 249 -12.95 -11.00 14.40
CA VAL A 249 -13.87 -10.10 13.70
C VAL A 249 -14.79 -9.34 14.66
N GLN A 250 -15.33 -8.21 14.22
CA GLN A 250 -16.15 -7.30 15.04
C GLN A 250 -17.32 -8.01 15.74
N SER A 251 -18.04 -8.89 15.05
CA SER A 251 -19.15 -9.66 15.63
C SER A 251 -18.72 -10.56 16.80
N LEU A 252 -17.52 -11.16 16.73
CA LEU A 252 -16.95 -11.94 17.82
C LEU A 252 -16.41 -11.05 18.94
N LYS A 253 -15.81 -9.89 18.61
CA LYS A 253 -15.40 -8.89 19.62
C LYS A 253 -16.58 -8.44 20.46
N GLU A 254 -17.70 -8.13 19.82
CA GLU A 254 -18.93 -7.73 20.48
C GLU A 254 -19.50 -8.86 21.36
N LYS A 255 -19.47 -10.10 20.87
CA LYS A 255 -19.87 -11.29 21.65
C LYS A 255 -19.09 -11.43 22.96
N TYR A 256 -17.79 -11.11 22.98
CA TYR A 256 -16.92 -11.22 24.16
C TYR A 256 -16.57 -9.87 24.80
N SER A 257 -17.36 -8.82 24.52
CA SER A 257 -17.11 -7.46 25.00
C SER A 257 -17.42 -7.28 26.49
N SER A 258 -18.34 -8.07 27.04
CA SER A 258 -18.70 -8.03 28.46
C SER A 258 -17.75 -8.88 29.31
N GLY A 259 -17.56 -8.49 30.58
CA GLY A 259 -16.74 -9.25 31.52
C GLY A 259 -17.24 -10.69 31.74
N GLU A 260 -18.56 -10.89 31.75
CA GLU A 260 -19.19 -12.20 31.91
C GLU A 260 -18.95 -13.11 30.69
N ALA A 261 -19.06 -12.57 29.48
CA ALA A 261 -18.80 -13.33 28.26
C ALA A 261 -17.31 -13.68 28.15
N LEU A 262 -16.42 -12.76 28.54
CA LEU A 262 -14.98 -13.00 28.59
C LEU A 262 -14.61 -14.07 29.64
N ALA A 263 -15.28 -14.08 30.80
CA ALA A 263 -15.13 -15.13 31.80
C ALA A 263 -15.62 -16.49 31.27
N THR A 264 -16.75 -16.51 30.56
CA THR A 264 -17.27 -17.74 29.93
C THR A 264 -16.30 -18.30 28.89
N LEU A 265 -15.64 -17.44 28.10
CA LEU A 265 -14.58 -17.83 27.19
C LEU A 265 -13.38 -18.42 27.94
N GLN A 266 -12.92 -17.74 28.99
CA GLN A 266 -11.82 -18.21 29.82
C GLN A 266 -12.14 -19.57 30.45
N ASP A 267 -13.34 -19.77 30.98
CA ASP A 267 -13.77 -21.05 31.56
C ASP A 267 -13.82 -22.17 30.51
N SER A 268 -14.24 -21.83 29.28
CA SER A 268 -14.28 -22.81 28.18
C SER A 268 -12.88 -23.24 27.76
N VAL A 269 -11.93 -22.29 27.64
CA VAL A 269 -10.52 -22.59 27.39
C VAL A 269 -9.92 -23.38 28.56
N GLN A 270 -10.24 -22.99 29.80
CA GLN A 270 -9.74 -23.67 31.00
C GLN A 270 -10.20 -25.12 31.07
N LYS A 271 -11.45 -25.43 30.71
CA LYS A 271 -11.93 -26.83 30.64
C LYS A 271 -11.11 -27.69 29.69
N VAL A 272 -10.69 -27.14 28.55
CA VAL A 272 -9.82 -27.85 27.60
C VAL A 272 -8.44 -28.06 28.21
N VAL A 273 -7.89 -27.03 28.85
CA VAL A 273 -6.59 -27.11 29.54
C VAL A 273 -6.62 -28.12 30.69
N ASP A 274 -7.68 -28.15 31.48
CA ASP A 274 -7.82 -29.10 32.59
C ASP A 274 -7.96 -30.54 32.06
N ALA A 275 -8.70 -30.72 30.97
CA ALA A 275 -8.86 -32.02 30.32
C ALA A 275 -7.57 -32.54 29.66
N CYS A 276 -6.62 -31.66 29.29
CA CYS A 276 -5.28 -32.04 28.84
C CYS A 276 -4.27 -32.20 29.99
N GLY A 277 -4.74 -32.18 31.25
CA GLY A 277 -3.90 -32.29 32.44
C GLY A 277 -3.07 -31.05 32.73
N GLY A 278 -3.32 -29.94 32.05
CA GLY A 278 -2.48 -28.74 32.02
C GLY A 278 -1.66 -28.63 30.73
N LEU A 279 -1.13 -27.44 30.46
CA LEU A 279 -0.19 -27.21 29.35
C LEU A 279 1.18 -27.80 29.72
N ALA A 280 1.86 -28.46 28.78
CA ALA A 280 3.18 -29.04 29.01
C ALA A 280 4.24 -27.98 29.36
N SER A 281 4.06 -26.77 28.82
CA SER A 281 4.94 -25.63 29.00
C SER A 281 4.19 -24.45 29.62
N SER A 282 4.94 -23.58 30.32
CA SER A 282 4.43 -22.30 30.79
C SER A 282 4.01 -21.42 29.61
N LEU A 283 3.09 -20.48 29.81
CA LEU A 283 2.57 -19.63 28.73
C LEU A 283 3.68 -18.87 27.95
N GLY A 284 4.74 -18.45 28.65
CA GLY A 284 5.88 -17.74 28.07
C GLY A 284 6.81 -18.62 27.22
N SER A 285 6.68 -19.94 27.33
CA SER A 285 7.45 -20.94 26.59
C SER A 285 6.56 -21.91 25.83
N LEU A 286 5.29 -21.54 25.58
CA LEU A 286 4.32 -22.41 24.93
C LEU A 286 4.75 -22.72 23.49
N THR A 287 5.00 -24.00 23.23
CA THR A 287 5.20 -24.59 21.91
C THR A 287 3.86 -24.69 21.21
N VAL A 288 3.77 -24.05 20.04
CA VAL A 288 2.59 -24.06 19.18
C VAL A 288 3.09 -24.42 17.80
N GLU A 289 2.80 -25.64 17.34
CA GLU A 289 3.30 -26.17 16.09
C GLU A 289 2.22 -26.15 15.03
N GLN A 290 2.49 -25.58 13.86
CA GLN A 290 1.54 -25.59 12.76
C GLN A 290 1.45 -27.00 12.15
N THR A 291 0.27 -27.60 12.20
CA THR A 291 0.04 -28.95 11.65
C THR A 291 -0.50 -28.91 10.23
N SER A 292 -1.37 -27.94 9.93
CA SER A 292 -1.95 -27.81 8.60
C SER A 292 -2.33 -26.37 8.26
N TYR A 293 -2.42 -26.09 6.96
CA TYR A 293 -2.99 -24.86 6.44
C TYR A 293 -3.65 -25.08 5.09
N LYS A 294 -4.78 -24.42 4.84
CA LYS A 294 -5.55 -24.54 3.61
C LYS A 294 -6.15 -23.21 3.20
N ALA A 295 -6.06 -22.89 1.90
CA ALA A 295 -6.75 -21.74 1.34
C ALA A 295 -8.26 -22.03 1.23
N VAL A 296 -9.07 -21.08 1.68
CA VAL A 296 -10.51 -21.09 1.46
C VAL A 296 -10.81 -20.12 0.32
N TYR A 297 -11.45 -20.62 -0.72
CA TYR A 297 -11.78 -19.84 -1.90
C TYR A 297 -13.26 -19.42 -1.87
N ALA A 298 -13.55 -18.23 -2.37
CA ALA A 298 -14.93 -17.79 -2.55
C ALA A 298 -15.65 -18.75 -3.52
N PRO A 299 -16.94 -19.08 -3.27
CA PRO A 299 -17.72 -19.87 -4.22
C PRO A 299 -17.78 -19.11 -5.56
N VAL A 300 -17.30 -19.75 -6.62
CA VAL A 300 -17.45 -19.23 -7.98
C VAL A 300 -18.94 -19.29 -8.30
N PRO A 301 -19.61 -18.15 -8.60
CA PRO A 301 -20.95 -18.22 -9.15
C PRO A 301 -20.86 -19.06 -10.42
N GLU A 302 -21.64 -20.12 -10.55
CA GLU A 302 -21.74 -20.89 -11.79
C GLU A 302 -22.06 -19.91 -12.92
N GLU A 303 -21.05 -19.57 -13.73
CA GLU A 303 -21.26 -18.80 -14.94
C GLU A 303 -22.17 -19.66 -15.82
N ALA A 304 -23.36 -19.15 -16.13
CA ALA A 304 -24.32 -19.77 -17.02
C ALA A 304 -23.60 -20.23 -18.30
N GLU A 305 -23.86 -21.47 -18.72
CA GLU A 305 -23.27 -22.04 -19.94
C GLU A 305 -23.40 -21.05 -21.10
N PRO A 306 -22.29 -20.73 -21.81
CA PRO A 306 -22.36 -19.82 -22.93
C PRO A 306 -23.26 -20.42 -24.01
N LEU A 307 -24.20 -19.60 -24.49
CA LEU A 307 -25.11 -19.98 -25.57
C LEU A 307 -24.28 -20.39 -26.82
N PRO A 308 -24.72 -21.43 -27.55
CA PRO A 308 -23.96 -21.98 -28.67
C PRO A 308 -23.86 -20.93 -29.80
N GLY A 309 -22.66 -20.38 -30.00
CA GLY A 309 -22.37 -19.46 -31.12
C GLY A 309 -21.45 -18.29 -30.81
N GLU A 310 -21.09 -18.02 -29.55
CA GLU A 310 -20.10 -16.97 -29.25
C GLU A 310 -18.65 -17.47 -29.49
N PRO A 311 -17.78 -16.65 -30.10
CA PRO A 311 -16.40 -17.01 -30.34
C PRO A 311 -15.68 -17.25 -29.01
N GLN A 312 -15.19 -18.48 -28.82
CA GLN A 312 -14.31 -18.84 -27.72
C GLN A 312 -13.00 -18.07 -27.88
N THR A 313 -12.84 -16.98 -27.14
CA THR A 313 -11.52 -16.41 -26.87
C THR A 313 -10.81 -17.36 -25.89
N GLU A 314 -10.02 -18.29 -26.45
CA GLU A 314 -8.99 -19.03 -25.73
C GLU A 314 -7.94 -18.03 -25.19
N ASN A 315 -8.24 -17.39 -24.07
CA ASN A 315 -7.23 -16.79 -23.21
C ASN A 315 -6.80 -17.86 -22.21
N GLU A 316 -5.84 -18.69 -22.59
CA GLU A 316 -5.25 -19.76 -21.76
C GLU A 316 -4.57 -19.23 -20.46
N ASP A 317 -4.34 -17.93 -20.32
CA ASP A 317 -3.83 -17.30 -19.09
C ASP A 317 -4.93 -16.70 -18.18
N GLY A 318 -6.20 -16.92 -18.50
CA GLY A 318 -7.33 -16.16 -17.97
C GLY A 318 -8.26 -16.88 -17.00
N ARG A 319 -8.00 -18.13 -16.59
CA ARG A 319 -8.78 -18.75 -15.49
C ARG A 319 -8.51 -17.93 -14.24
N LYS A 320 -9.42 -17.01 -13.93
CA LYS A 320 -9.45 -16.22 -12.69
C LYS A 320 -9.42 -17.22 -11.54
N ALA A 321 -8.22 -17.51 -11.03
CA ALA A 321 -8.08 -18.30 -9.82
C ALA A 321 -9.03 -17.68 -8.79
N PRO A 322 -9.93 -18.47 -8.18
CA PRO A 322 -10.96 -17.92 -7.32
C PRO A 322 -10.27 -17.11 -6.21
N ALA A 323 -10.83 -15.94 -5.89
CA ALA A 323 -10.25 -15.10 -4.85
C ALA A 323 -10.24 -15.88 -3.53
N ILE A 324 -9.11 -15.83 -2.82
CA ILE A 324 -9.01 -16.41 -1.48
C ILE A 324 -9.93 -15.59 -0.57
N ASP A 325 -10.96 -16.24 -0.04
CA ASP A 325 -11.91 -15.69 0.94
C ASP A 325 -11.33 -15.75 2.36
N GLY A 326 -10.49 -16.75 2.63
CA GLY A 326 -9.87 -16.93 3.93
C GLY A 326 -8.79 -17.99 3.95
N VAL A 327 -8.24 -18.21 5.14
CA VAL A 327 -7.23 -19.24 5.39
C VAL A 327 -7.64 -20.05 6.59
N ASP A 328 -7.73 -21.36 6.42
CA ASP A 328 -7.88 -22.30 7.51
C ASP A 328 -6.49 -22.74 7.98
N MET A 329 -6.27 -22.74 9.29
CA MET A 329 -5.01 -23.09 9.92
C MET A 329 -5.27 -23.99 11.12
N GLU A 330 -4.43 -25.00 11.29
CA GLU A 330 -4.47 -25.91 12.42
C GLU A 330 -3.13 -25.90 13.14
N TYR A 331 -3.22 -25.88 14.47
CA TYR A 331 -2.09 -25.80 15.37
C TYR A 331 -2.17 -26.89 16.43
N LEU A 332 -1.04 -27.49 16.76
CA LEU A 332 -0.88 -28.40 17.88
C LEU A 332 -0.29 -27.64 19.07
N VAL A 333 -0.90 -27.86 20.23
CA VAL A 333 -0.42 -27.34 21.52
C VAL A 333 -0.21 -28.52 22.45
N GLU A 334 0.99 -28.63 23.00
CA GLU A 334 1.35 -29.74 23.88
C GLU A 334 0.72 -29.58 25.26
N GLY A 335 -0.05 -30.59 25.67
CA GLY A 335 -0.56 -30.74 27.04
C GLY A 335 0.25 -31.78 27.81
N ILE A 336 0.02 -31.86 29.12
CA ILE A 336 0.73 -32.80 30.00
C ILE A 336 0.29 -34.25 29.71
N THR A 337 -1.01 -34.46 29.50
CA THR A 337 -1.56 -35.80 29.23
C THR A 337 -1.99 -35.98 27.79
N ARG A 338 -2.53 -34.94 27.15
CA ARG A 338 -3.05 -34.98 25.77
C ARG A 338 -2.70 -33.71 25.06
N ASN A 339 -2.50 -33.79 23.75
CA ASN A 339 -2.31 -32.59 22.94
C ASN A 339 -3.66 -31.94 22.60
N VAL A 340 -3.62 -30.64 22.38
CA VAL A 340 -4.77 -29.83 21.98
C VAL A 340 -4.55 -29.37 20.54
N GLU A 341 -5.53 -29.64 19.68
CA GLU A 341 -5.59 -29.11 18.34
C GLU A 341 -6.41 -27.81 18.34
N ALA A 342 -5.83 -26.73 17.83
CA ALA A 342 -6.47 -25.44 17.67
C ALA A 342 -6.69 -25.15 16.18
N TYR A 343 -7.96 -25.17 15.76
CA TYR A 343 -8.37 -24.78 14.42
C TYR A 343 -8.73 -23.30 14.38
N LEU A 344 -8.31 -22.60 13.33
CA LEU A 344 -8.55 -21.18 13.12
C LEU A 344 -8.98 -20.93 11.67
N ARG A 345 -9.98 -20.07 11.47
CA ARG A 345 -10.30 -19.51 10.15
C ARG A 345 -10.05 -18.00 10.13
N LEU A 346 -9.10 -17.60 9.29
CA LEU A 346 -8.75 -16.22 9.03
C LEU A 346 -9.56 -15.66 7.86
N THR A 347 -9.93 -14.39 7.96
CA THR A 347 -10.40 -13.59 6.82
C THR A 347 -9.63 -12.28 6.76
N PHE A 348 -9.69 -11.61 5.61
CA PHE A 348 -8.94 -10.40 5.35
C PHE A 348 -9.88 -9.20 5.20
N SER A 349 -9.55 -8.11 5.90
CA SER A 349 -10.26 -6.83 5.79
C SER A 349 -9.25 -5.70 5.71
N GLY A 350 -9.15 -5.06 4.54
CA GLY A 350 -8.08 -4.11 4.26
C GLY A 350 -6.70 -4.75 4.40
N LEU A 351 -5.84 -4.17 5.24
CA LEU A 351 -4.49 -4.71 5.58
C LEU A 351 -4.47 -5.52 6.88
N LYS A 352 -5.64 -6.00 7.34
CA LYS A 352 -5.78 -6.78 8.57
C LYS A 352 -6.18 -8.22 8.26
N ALA A 353 -5.64 -9.15 9.03
CA ALA A 353 -6.17 -10.50 9.17
C ALA A 353 -7.00 -10.54 10.46
N LEU A 354 -8.15 -11.20 10.40
CA LEU A 354 -9.08 -11.32 11.52
C LEU A 354 -9.53 -12.76 11.66
N VAL A 355 -9.64 -13.22 12.90
CA VAL A 355 -10.17 -14.56 13.20
C VAL A 355 -11.69 -14.53 13.14
N THR A 356 -12.28 -15.35 12.25
CA THR A 356 -13.74 -15.49 12.08
C THR A 356 -14.32 -16.67 12.81
N ARG A 357 -13.51 -17.72 12.97
CA ARG A 357 -13.88 -18.95 13.67
C ARG A 357 -12.63 -19.50 14.32
N TYR A 358 -12.80 -20.06 15.51
CA TYR A 358 -11.79 -20.85 16.17
C TYR A 358 -12.46 -22.04 16.84
N GLU A 359 -11.71 -23.12 17.01
CA GLU A 359 -12.17 -24.33 17.69
C GLU A 359 -10.97 -24.97 18.41
N LEU A 360 -11.17 -25.40 19.65
CA LEU A 360 -10.18 -26.15 20.41
C LEU A 360 -10.69 -27.58 20.57
N ARG A 361 -9.88 -28.55 20.16
CA ARG A 361 -10.18 -29.98 20.25
C ARG A 361 -9.09 -30.68 21.05
N LEU A 362 -9.48 -31.58 21.93
CA LEU A 362 -8.54 -32.50 22.56
C LEU A 362 -8.28 -33.63 21.57
N LEU A 363 -7.00 -33.90 21.31
CA LEU A 363 -6.63 -35.08 20.58
C LEU A 363 -6.77 -36.32 21.46
N PRO A 364 -7.08 -37.47 20.86
CA PRO A 364 -7.06 -38.73 21.58
C PRO A 364 -5.67 -38.97 22.17
N ASP A 365 -5.65 -39.60 23.33
CA ASP A 365 -4.43 -39.94 24.04
C ASP A 365 -3.63 -40.98 23.23
N GLU A 366 -2.38 -40.67 22.86
CA GLU A 366 -1.53 -41.61 22.14
C GLU A 366 -1.16 -42.84 23.00
N LEU A 367 -1.23 -42.70 24.33
CA LEU A 367 -1.02 -43.80 25.28
C LEU A 367 -2.27 -44.67 25.46
N ALA A 368 -3.46 -44.17 25.10
CA ALA A 368 -4.69 -44.94 25.19
C ALA A 368 -4.92 -45.77 23.92
N GLN A 369 -4.54 -47.04 23.95
CA GLN A 369 -4.89 -47.98 22.89
C GLN A 369 -6.27 -48.58 23.15
N VAL A 370 -7.18 -48.40 22.19
CA VAL A 370 -8.45 -49.13 22.18
C VAL A 370 -8.22 -50.45 21.47
N VAL A 371 -8.04 -51.52 22.24
CA VAL A 371 -7.98 -52.88 21.70
C VAL A 371 -9.41 -53.39 21.59
N VAL A 372 -9.87 -53.58 20.34
CA VAL A 372 -11.16 -54.20 20.07
C VAL A 372 -10.93 -55.67 19.78
N ASP A 373 -11.41 -56.54 20.67
CA ASP A 373 -11.40 -57.98 20.44
C ASP A 373 -12.43 -58.31 19.35
N HIS A 374 -11.93 -58.76 18.19
CA HIS A 374 -12.72 -59.05 17.00
C HIS A 374 -13.78 -60.14 17.25
N ASP A 375 -13.51 -61.08 18.16
CA ASP A 375 -14.38 -62.25 18.36
C ASP A 375 -15.46 -62.03 19.42
N THR A 376 -15.23 -61.12 20.37
CA THR A 376 -16.19 -60.82 21.45
C THR A 376 -16.88 -59.46 21.32
N GLY A 377 -16.40 -58.59 20.43
CA GLY A 377 -16.91 -57.22 20.24
C GLY A 377 -16.69 -56.31 21.45
N LYS A 378 -15.94 -56.76 22.45
CA LYS A 378 -15.64 -55.97 23.65
C LYS A 378 -14.42 -55.10 23.39
N SER A 379 -14.59 -53.80 23.61
CA SER A 379 -13.49 -52.82 23.59
C SER A 379 -12.84 -52.75 24.97
N ILE A 380 -11.53 -52.95 25.04
CA ILE A 380 -10.73 -52.68 26.23
C ILE A 380 -9.93 -51.41 25.96
N ILE A 381 -10.07 -50.43 26.86
CA ILE A 381 -9.24 -49.22 26.85
C ILE A 381 -8.02 -49.53 27.71
N VAL A 382 -6.86 -49.60 27.07
CA VAL A 382 -5.57 -49.74 27.74
C VAL A 382 -4.94 -48.35 27.78
N GLY A 383 -4.60 -47.85 28.96
CA GLY A 383 -3.94 -46.55 29.16
C GLY A 383 -2.84 -46.62 30.19
#